data_AF-A0A1G0JFZ9-F1
#
_entry.id   AF-A0A1G0JFZ9-F1
#
_cell.length_a   1.000
_cell.length_b   1.000
_cell.length_c   1.000
_cell.angle_alpha   90.00
_cell.angle_beta   90.00
_cell.angle_gamma   90.00
#
_symmetry.space_group_name_H-M   'P 1'
#
loop_
_entity.id
_entity.type
_entity.pdbx_description
1 polymer ?
#
loop_
_entity_poly.entity_id
_entity_poly.type
_entity_poly.pdbx_seq_one_letter_code
_entity_poly.pdbx_strand_id
1 'polypeptide(L)'
;MKIDIKTFITPEESLQEGMHHLLLAWLIFTGIFIFAVTLAWHENVLLLLYSSDKSYISYAITILYIFVAIHCALRVAYISRQINDSRVVEALVRDNANIQLHMVGDKVHINGNTVLPDCIVTSYIHDLLNKGTNHAKTDDHIVDSNTDLIEVYESKLKRPHEIGWFSADIMIKLGLLGTIIGFIFMLGSVANITDFDVTSMQKILKHMSIGMGTALYTTLAGLVGSMLAASQYHMLDTSVDKLMEATRHLAQVYILPKIN
;
A
#
# COMPACT_ATOMS: atom_id res chain seq x y z
N MET A 1 35.46 25.03 20.52
CA MET A 1 34.02 25.32 20.39
C MET A 1 33.32 23.98 20.22
N LYS A 2 32.77 23.41 21.31
CA LYS A 2 32.03 22.15 21.29
C LYS A 2 30.71 22.42 20.57
N ILE A 3 30.53 21.82 19.41
CA ILE A 3 29.23 21.82 18.73
C ILE A 3 28.50 20.59 19.28
N ASP A 4 27.56 20.84 20.20
CA ASP A 4 26.65 19.84 20.73
C ASP A 4 25.68 19.40 19.63
N ILE A 5 25.97 18.26 19.00
CA ILE A 5 25.11 17.58 18.01
C ILE A 5 24.07 16.72 18.76
N LYS A 6 23.39 17.30 19.76
CA LYS A 6 22.31 16.65 20.50
C LYS A 6 20.92 17.23 20.19
N THR A 7 20.84 18.21 19.29
CA THR A 7 19.61 19.00 19.08
C THR A 7 18.97 18.80 17.71
N PHE A 8 19.47 17.89 16.87
CA PHE A 8 18.82 17.56 15.61
C PHE A 8 18.40 16.09 15.63
N ILE A 9 17.08 15.93 15.86
CA ILE A 9 16.32 14.68 15.76
C ILE A 9 16.52 13.76 16.97
N THR A 10 15.76 14.00 18.04
CA THR A 10 15.40 12.97 19.00
C THR A 10 14.53 11.92 18.28
N PRO A 11 14.99 10.67 18.09
CA PRO A 11 14.19 9.59 17.50
C PRO A 11 13.17 9.00 18.49
N GLU A 12 13.01 9.63 19.66
CA GLU A 12 12.22 9.11 20.77
C GLU A 12 10.71 9.24 20.53
N GLU A 13 10.28 10.19 19.70
CA GLU A 13 8.84 10.42 19.42
C GLU A 13 8.27 9.55 18.29
N SER A 14 9.09 9.01 17.38
CA SER A 14 8.60 8.16 16.27
C SER A 14 8.53 6.67 16.62
N LEU A 15 9.11 6.26 17.75
CA LEU A 15 9.29 4.84 18.11
C LEU A 15 8.36 4.35 19.23
N GLN A 16 7.40 5.19 19.67
CA GLN A 16 6.40 4.85 20.69
C GLN A 16 5.02 4.49 20.11
N GLU A 17 4.92 4.17 18.82
CA GLU A 17 3.70 3.59 18.26
C GLU A 17 3.63 2.09 18.59
N GLY A 18 2.62 1.68 19.36
CA GLY A 18 2.47 0.32 19.89
C GLY A 18 2.65 -0.81 18.88
N MET A 19 2.96 -2.01 19.39
CA MET A 19 2.97 -3.27 18.64
C MET A 19 1.68 -3.33 17.80
N HIS A 20 1.79 -3.28 16.47
CA HIS A 20 0.67 -3.29 15.50
C HIS A 20 -0.10 -1.98 15.25
N HIS A 21 0.43 -0.79 15.57
CA HIS A 21 -0.27 0.48 15.28
C HIS A 21 -0.72 0.61 13.81
N LEU A 22 0.12 0.20 12.85
CA LEU A 22 -0.23 0.21 11.42
C LEU A 22 -1.45 -0.67 11.10
N LEU A 23 -1.46 -1.91 11.60
CA LEU A 23 -2.55 -2.84 11.38
C LEU A 23 -3.84 -2.30 12.01
N LEU A 24 -3.74 -1.77 13.24
CA LEU A 24 -4.87 -1.18 13.94
C LEU A 24 -5.45 0.03 13.19
N ALA A 25 -4.60 0.96 12.74
CA ALA A 25 -5.03 2.11 11.95
C ALA A 25 -5.72 1.69 10.65
N TRP A 26 -5.17 0.69 9.95
CA TRP A 26 -5.80 0.14 8.74
C TRP A 26 -7.12 -0.56 9.01
N LEU A 27 -7.22 -1.30 10.12
CA LEU A 27 -8.44 -1.97 10.54
C LEU A 27 -9.55 -0.96 10.87
N ILE A 28 -9.21 0.14 11.57
CA ILE A 28 -10.16 1.21 11.89
C ILE A 28 -10.66 1.86 10.59
N PHE A 29 -9.75 2.23 9.68
CA PHE A 29 -10.11 2.83 8.40
C PHE A 29 -11.04 1.92 7.58
N THR A 30 -10.67 0.65 7.45
CA THR A 30 -11.45 -0.35 6.70
C THR A 30 -12.79 -0.64 7.39
N GLY A 31 -12.84 -0.63 8.72
CA GLY A 31 -14.05 -0.81 9.51
C GLY A 31 -15.07 0.31 9.30
N ILE A 32 -14.61 1.58 9.32
CA ILE A 32 -15.46 2.74 9.01
C ILE A 32 -16.04 2.61 7.59
N PHE A 33 -15.22 2.17 6.63
CA PHE A 33 -15.67 1.97 5.27
C PHE A 33 -16.72 0.84 5.15
N ILE A 34 -16.48 -0.32 5.75
CA ILE A 34 -17.45 -1.44 5.76
C ILE A 34 -18.77 -0.99 6.39
N PHE A 35 -18.71 -0.19 7.46
CA PHE A 35 -19.90 0.39 8.07
C PHE A 35 -20.66 1.29 7.09
N ALA A 36 -19.97 2.19 6.38
CA ALA A 36 -20.58 3.06 5.38
C ALA A 36 -21.24 2.25 4.23
N VAL A 37 -20.58 1.18 3.75
CA VAL A 37 -21.14 0.27 2.74
C VAL A 37 -22.39 -0.45 3.26
N THR A 38 -22.37 -0.88 4.51
CA THR A 38 -23.52 -1.55 5.14
C THR A 38 -24.72 -0.60 5.25
N LEU A 39 -24.46 0.67 5.57
CA LEU A 39 -25.49 1.72 5.63
C LEU A 39 -26.06 1.99 4.22
N ALA A 40 -25.21 2.07 3.21
CA ALA A 40 -25.63 2.18 1.81
C ALA A 40 -26.42 0.96 1.32
N TRP A 41 -26.12 -0.24 1.83
CA TRP A 41 -26.91 -1.44 1.57
C TRP A 41 -28.30 -1.34 2.20
N HIS A 42 -28.38 -0.92 3.46
CA HIS A 42 -29.64 -0.76 4.19
C HIS A 42 -30.59 0.25 3.50
N GLU A 43 -30.06 1.37 3.03
CA GLU A 43 -30.82 2.40 2.30
C GLU A 43 -31.11 2.05 0.83
N ASN A 44 -30.84 0.81 0.39
CA ASN A 44 -31.00 0.34 -0.99
C ASN A 44 -30.21 1.14 -2.05
N VAL A 45 -29.23 1.96 -1.65
CA VAL A 45 -28.40 2.75 -2.56
C VAL A 45 -27.57 1.84 -3.46
N LEU A 46 -27.05 0.74 -2.91
CA LEU A 46 -26.30 -0.26 -3.69
C LEU A 46 -27.21 -1.02 -4.66
N LEU A 47 -28.44 -1.35 -4.27
CA LEU A 47 -29.41 -1.97 -5.17
C LEU A 47 -29.76 -1.02 -6.33
N LEU A 48 -29.92 0.27 -6.04
CA LEU A 48 -30.16 1.31 -7.04
C LEU A 48 -28.95 1.46 -7.99
N LEU A 49 -27.72 1.44 -7.46
CA LEU A 49 -26.49 1.48 -8.24
C LEU A 49 -26.44 0.32 -9.26
N TYR A 50 -26.65 -0.91 -8.80
CA TYR A 50 -26.53 -2.11 -9.64
C TYR A 50 -27.70 -2.34 -10.57
N SER A 51 -28.91 -1.91 -10.21
CA SER A 51 -30.08 -2.02 -11.09
C SER A 51 -30.10 -0.96 -12.20
N SER A 52 -29.49 0.20 -11.93
CA SER A 52 -29.42 1.32 -12.88
C SER A 52 -28.26 1.18 -13.88
N ASP A 53 -27.21 0.44 -13.53
CA ASP A 53 -26.09 0.14 -14.42
C ASP A 53 -26.37 -1.09 -15.31
N LYS A 54 -26.82 -0.84 -16.54
CA LYS A 54 -27.01 -1.89 -17.55
C LYS A 54 -25.73 -2.36 -18.23
N SER A 55 -24.63 -1.62 -18.07
CA SER A 55 -23.34 -1.98 -18.66
C SER A 55 -22.62 -3.07 -17.87
N TYR A 56 -23.04 -3.31 -16.63
CA TYR A 56 -22.41 -4.22 -15.66
C TYR A 56 -20.97 -3.83 -15.27
N ILE A 57 -20.52 -2.62 -15.60
CA ILE A 57 -19.18 -2.14 -15.27
C ILE A 57 -19.03 -1.90 -13.76
N SER A 58 -20.09 -1.46 -13.08
CA SER A 58 -20.09 -1.26 -11.62
C SER A 58 -19.82 -2.57 -10.86
N TYR A 59 -20.27 -3.72 -11.40
CA TYR A 59 -19.90 -5.03 -10.86
C TYR A 59 -18.41 -5.32 -11.06
N ALA A 60 -17.87 -5.04 -12.25
CA ALA A 60 -16.45 -5.22 -12.52
C ALA A 60 -15.58 -4.33 -11.60
N ILE A 61 -15.96 -3.08 -11.39
CA ILE A 61 -15.31 -2.16 -10.45
C ILE A 61 -15.37 -2.71 -9.02
N THR A 62 -16.53 -3.24 -8.60
CA THR A 62 -16.69 -3.81 -7.26
C THR A 62 -15.79 -5.04 -7.04
N ILE A 63 -15.72 -5.95 -8.02
CA ILE A 63 -14.87 -7.13 -7.95
C ILE A 63 -13.39 -6.73 -7.91
N LEU A 64 -12.99 -5.78 -8.78
CA LEU A 64 -11.63 -5.23 -8.79
C LEU A 64 -11.28 -4.59 -7.45
N TYR A 65 -12.21 -3.83 -6.85
CA TYR A 65 -12.03 -3.25 -5.52
C TYR A 65 -11.78 -4.32 -4.46
N ILE A 66 -12.58 -5.39 -4.43
CA ILE A 66 -12.44 -6.48 -3.45
C ILE A 66 -11.07 -7.15 -3.59
N PHE A 67 -10.63 -7.41 -4.83
CA PHE A 67 -9.31 -7.98 -5.09
C PHE A 67 -8.18 -7.08 -4.55
N VAL A 68 -8.28 -5.79 -4.83
CA VAL A 68 -7.34 -4.77 -4.33
C VAL A 68 -7.35 -4.69 -2.80
N ALA A 69 -8.53 -4.68 -2.18
CA ALA A 69 -8.68 -4.62 -0.73
C ALA A 69 -8.06 -5.85 -0.04
N ILE A 70 -8.25 -7.05 -0.60
CA ILE A 70 -7.62 -8.28 -0.10
C ILE A 70 -6.10 -8.19 -0.25
N HIS A 71 -5.60 -7.77 -1.42
CA HIS A 71 -4.17 -7.60 -1.64
C HIS A 71 -3.57 -6.61 -0.64
N CYS A 72 -4.25 -5.47 -0.40
CA CYS A 72 -3.83 -4.49 0.58
C CYS A 72 -3.81 -5.08 2.01
N ALA A 73 -4.85 -5.82 2.41
CA ALA A 73 -4.93 -6.46 3.72
C ALA A 73 -3.76 -7.42 3.98
N LEU A 74 -3.45 -8.28 3.00
CA LEU A 74 -2.32 -9.21 3.09
C LEU A 74 -0.98 -8.47 3.21
N ARG A 75 -0.81 -7.39 2.44
CA ARG A 75 0.41 -6.58 2.46
C ARG A 75 0.58 -5.81 3.77
N VAL A 76 -0.49 -5.23 4.31
CA VAL A 76 -0.48 -4.56 5.62
C VAL A 76 -0.09 -5.55 6.71
N ALA A 77 -0.64 -6.77 6.70
CA ALA A 77 -0.29 -7.80 7.67
C ALA A 77 1.20 -8.22 7.55
N TYR A 78 1.70 -8.35 6.33
CA TYR A 78 3.11 -8.65 6.07
C TYR A 78 4.05 -7.54 6.56
N ILE A 79 3.80 -6.29 6.15
CA ILE A 79 4.62 -5.13 6.55
C ILE A 79 4.54 -4.90 8.06
N SER A 80 3.36 -5.06 8.66
CA SER A 80 3.22 -4.93 10.12
C SER A 80 4.03 -5.99 10.88
N ARG A 81 4.13 -7.23 10.36
CA ARG A 81 5.02 -8.24 10.95
C ARG A 81 6.48 -7.83 10.83
N GLN A 82 6.90 -7.37 9.66
CA GLN A 82 8.29 -6.94 9.44
C GLN A 82 8.70 -5.74 10.30
N ILE A 83 7.82 -4.76 10.49
CA ILE A 83 8.08 -3.62 11.38
C ILE A 83 8.27 -4.11 12.82
N ASN A 84 7.42 -5.05 13.27
CA ASN A 84 7.51 -5.60 14.61
C ASN A 84 8.83 -6.34 14.82
N ASP A 85 9.19 -7.20 13.88
CA ASP A 85 10.39 -8.02 14.01
C ASP A 85 11.67 -7.16 13.88
N SER A 86 11.64 -6.10 13.06
CA SER A 86 12.70 -5.08 12.99
C SER A 86 12.92 -4.38 14.34
N ARG A 87 11.84 -4.01 15.05
CA ARG A 87 11.93 -3.40 16.39
C ARG A 87 12.54 -4.34 17.43
N VAL A 88 12.26 -5.64 17.34
CA VAL A 88 12.88 -6.65 18.20
C VAL A 88 14.38 -6.73 17.93
N VAL A 89 14.80 -6.72 16.66
CA VAL A 89 16.22 -6.68 16.27
C VAL A 89 16.90 -5.41 16.77
N GLU A 90 16.26 -4.24 16.60
CA GLU A 90 16.77 -2.96 17.10
C GLU A 90 16.97 -2.98 18.61
N ALA A 91 15.99 -3.47 19.37
CA ALA A 91 16.08 -3.57 20.83
C ALA A 91 17.25 -4.48 21.26
N LEU A 92 17.43 -5.62 20.60
CA LEU A 92 18.52 -6.56 20.88
C LEU A 92 19.91 -5.97 20.56
N VAL A 93 20.00 -5.19 19.47
CA VAL A 93 21.23 -4.51 19.03
C VAL A 93 21.57 -3.33 19.95
N ARG A 94 20.56 -2.59 20.44
CA ARG A 94 20.75 -1.42 21.31
C ARG A 94 21.14 -1.82 22.74
N ASP A 95 20.61 -2.93 23.26
CA ASP A 95 20.84 -3.40 24.63
C ASP A 95 22.20 -4.11 24.79
N ASN A 96 22.74 -4.69 23.72
CA ASN A 96 24.07 -5.33 23.72
C ASN A 96 25.15 -4.41 23.14
N ALA A 97 25.81 -3.61 23.97
CA ALA A 97 26.85 -2.67 23.55
C ALA A 97 28.06 -3.34 22.83
N ASN A 98 28.39 -4.59 23.15
CA ASN A 98 29.46 -5.38 22.53
C ASN A 98 28.88 -6.52 21.68
N ILE A 99 28.61 -6.23 20.40
CA ILE A 99 28.12 -7.24 19.46
C ILE A 99 29.31 -7.80 18.70
N GLN A 100 29.79 -8.98 19.09
CA GLN A 100 30.57 -9.82 18.20
C GLN A 100 29.58 -10.64 17.37
N LEU A 101 29.39 -10.22 16.12
CA LEU A 101 28.55 -10.92 15.15
C LEU A 101 29.34 -12.12 14.64
N HIS A 102 29.01 -13.30 15.13
CA HIS A 102 29.60 -14.55 14.63
C HIS A 102 28.59 -15.23 13.71
N MET A 103 29.02 -15.48 12.48
CA MET A 103 28.28 -16.24 11.48
C MET A 103 28.33 -17.72 11.87
N VAL A 104 27.17 -18.36 12.09
CA VAL A 104 27.06 -19.81 12.19
C VAL A 104 26.05 -20.28 11.15
N GLY A 105 26.51 -20.49 9.91
CA GLY A 105 25.66 -20.88 8.77
C GLY A 105 24.94 -19.69 8.10
N ASP A 106 23.67 -19.88 7.74
CA ASP A 106 22.78 -18.91 7.03
C ASP A 106 22.06 -17.94 7.99
N LYS A 107 22.50 -17.86 9.26
CA LYS A 107 21.85 -17.06 10.30
C LYS A 107 22.86 -16.23 11.08
N VAL A 108 22.48 -14.99 11.35
CA VAL A 108 23.28 -14.03 12.13
C VAL A 108 22.99 -14.27 13.61
N HIS A 109 24.01 -14.65 14.37
CA HIS A 109 23.93 -14.82 15.81
C HIS A 109 24.58 -13.62 16.51
N ILE A 110 23.85 -13.00 17.45
CA ILE A 110 24.44 -12.07 18.42
C ILE A 110 24.94 -12.89 19.60
N ASN A 111 26.24 -12.77 19.91
CA ASN A 111 26.85 -13.25 21.15
C ASN A 111 26.57 -14.74 21.45
N GLY A 112 26.56 -15.58 20.41
CA GLY A 112 26.46 -17.04 20.51
C GLY A 112 25.12 -17.64 20.94
N ASN A 113 24.12 -16.86 21.37
CA ASN A 113 22.92 -17.45 22.01
C ASN A 113 21.55 -16.87 21.62
N THR A 114 21.47 -15.83 20.78
CA THR A 114 20.19 -15.31 20.27
C THR A 114 20.18 -15.25 18.74
N VAL A 115 19.28 -16.03 18.13
CA VAL A 115 19.02 -16.05 16.69
C VAL A 115 18.17 -14.84 16.34
N LEU A 116 18.63 -14.02 15.38
CA LEU A 116 17.81 -12.91 14.89
C LEU A 116 16.59 -13.46 14.13
N PRO A 117 15.38 -12.88 14.29
CA PRO A 117 14.23 -13.18 13.45
C PRO A 117 14.54 -12.92 11.97
N ASP A 118 14.03 -13.77 11.08
CA ASP A 118 14.20 -13.64 9.62
C ASP A 118 13.44 -12.41 9.09
N CYS A 119 14.11 -11.25 9.08
CA CYS A 119 13.54 -9.97 8.68
C CYS A 119 14.32 -9.39 7.51
N ILE A 120 13.70 -8.48 6.76
CA ILE A 120 14.40 -7.71 5.72
C ILE A 120 15.61 -6.98 6.30
N VAL A 121 15.51 -6.50 7.54
CA VAL A 121 16.64 -5.89 8.26
C VAL A 121 17.72 -6.93 8.57
N THR A 122 17.38 -8.14 9.02
CA THR A 122 18.33 -9.22 9.29
C THR A 122 19.02 -9.72 8.02
N SER A 123 18.28 -9.86 6.91
CA SER A 123 18.81 -10.20 5.60
C SER A 123 19.69 -9.09 5.03
N TYR A 124 19.32 -7.82 5.23
CA TYR A 124 20.16 -6.67 4.89
C TYR A 124 21.48 -6.69 5.68
N ILE A 125 21.42 -6.93 6.99
CA ILE A 125 22.60 -7.07 7.86
C ILE A 125 23.46 -8.24 7.41
N HIS A 126 22.86 -9.38 7.07
CA HIS A 126 23.57 -10.55 6.54
C HIS A 126 24.30 -10.24 5.23
N ASP A 127 23.63 -9.58 4.28
CA ASP A 127 24.24 -9.18 3.00
C ASP A 127 25.36 -8.15 3.20
N LEU A 128 25.22 -7.25 4.17
CA LEU A 128 26.22 -6.23 4.51
C LEU A 128 27.46 -6.85 5.17
N LEU A 129 27.28 -7.79 6.09
CA LEU A 129 28.37 -8.55 6.72
C LEU A 129 29.10 -9.45 5.72
N ASN A 130 28.36 -10.16 4.87
CA ASN A 130 28.94 -11.07 3.89
C ASN A 130 29.72 -10.33 2.79
N LYS A 131 29.31 -9.09 2.45
CA LYS A 131 30.13 -8.20 1.61
C LYS A 131 31.36 -7.66 2.34
N GLY A 132 31.23 -7.28 3.62
CA GLY A 132 32.37 -6.83 4.44
C GLY A 132 33.49 -7.86 4.57
N THR A 133 33.15 -9.15 4.69
CA THR A 133 34.13 -10.25 4.71
C THR A 133 34.80 -10.54 3.37
N ASN A 134 34.18 -10.18 2.24
CA ASN A 134 34.72 -10.43 0.89
C ASN A 134 35.42 -9.20 0.27
N HIS A 135 35.22 -7.98 0.81
CA HIS A 135 35.77 -6.73 0.28
C HIS A 135 36.84 -6.05 1.16
N ALA A 136 37.57 -6.80 1.97
CA ALA A 136 38.74 -6.30 2.74
C ALA A 136 39.97 -5.88 1.88
N LYS A 137 39.78 -5.39 0.64
CA LYS A 137 40.87 -4.96 -0.26
C LYS A 137 40.68 -3.67 -1.06
N THR A 138 39.62 -2.88 -0.88
CA THR A 138 39.54 -1.58 -1.60
C THR A 138 38.74 -0.54 -0.80
N ASP A 139 39.48 0.38 -0.20
CA ASP A 139 39.13 1.15 1.01
C ASP A 139 38.47 2.52 0.73
N ASP A 140 37.66 2.66 -0.33
CA ASP A 140 37.01 3.96 -0.66
C ASP A 140 35.57 3.84 -1.24
N HIS A 141 35.06 2.62 -1.46
CA HIS A 141 33.75 2.38 -2.11
C HIS A 141 32.68 1.71 -1.20
N ILE A 142 32.97 1.54 0.09
CA ILE A 142 32.09 0.81 1.02
C ILE A 142 30.81 1.61 1.35
N VAL A 143 30.89 2.95 1.41
CA VAL A 143 29.74 3.83 1.70
C VAL A 143 28.75 3.87 0.52
N ASP A 144 29.26 3.87 -0.72
CA ASP A 144 28.47 3.88 -1.95
C ASP A 144 27.66 2.58 -2.09
N SER A 145 28.32 1.45 -1.81
CA SER A 145 27.74 0.11 -1.87
C SER A 145 26.60 -0.14 -0.87
N ASN A 146 26.60 0.54 0.28
CA ASN A 146 25.52 0.43 1.28
C ASN A 146 24.27 1.19 0.85
N THR A 147 24.44 2.29 0.13
CA THR A 147 23.35 3.08 -0.45
C THR A 147 22.66 2.30 -1.55
N ASP A 148 23.42 1.63 -2.42
CA ASP A 148 22.90 0.75 -3.47
C ASP A 148 22.05 -0.41 -2.90
N LEU A 149 22.50 -1.04 -1.82
CA LEU A 149 21.75 -2.13 -1.19
C LEU A 149 20.42 -1.64 -0.60
N ILE A 150 20.42 -0.48 0.07
CA ILE A 150 19.18 0.11 0.62
C ILE A 150 18.18 0.39 -0.51
N GLU A 151 18.64 0.94 -1.64
CA GLU A 151 17.79 1.24 -2.79
C GLU A 151 17.21 -0.04 -3.43
N VAL A 152 17.98 -1.14 -3.49
CA VAL A 152 17.46 -2.43 -3.95
C VAL A 152 16.37 -2.96 -3.03
N TYR A 153 16.51 -2.82 -1.71
CA TYR A 153 15.46 -3.24 -0.77
C TYR A 153 14.26 -2.27 -0.81
N GLU A 154 14.48 -0.96 -0.97
CA GLU A 154 13.42 0.04 -1.21
C GLU A 154 12.54 -0.35 -2.38
N SER A 155 13.17 -0.58 -3.53
CA SER A 155 12.47 -0.94 -4.76
C SER A 155 11.72 -2.26 -4.61
N LYS A 156 12.27 -3.25 -3.89
CA LYS A 156 11.58 -4.51 -3.61
C LYS A 156 10.33 -4.31 -2.74
N LEU A 157 10.36 -3.43 -1.74
CA LEU A 157 9.18 -3.15 -0.91
C LEU A 157 8.11 -2.35 -1.66
N LYS A 158 8.53 -1.36 -2.48
CA LYS A 158 7.61 -0.46 -3.21
C LYS A 158 6.99 -1.07 -4.46
N ARG A 159 7.67 -1.99 -5.16
CA ARG A 159 7.15 -2.64 -6.40
C ARG A 159 5.71 -3.17 -6.27
N PRO A 160 5.32 -3.90 -5.19
CA PRO A 160 3.95 -4.39 -5.07
C PRO A 160 2.93 -3.33 -4.66
N HIS A 161 3.31 -2.06 -4.45
CA HIS A 161 2.38 -0.96 -4.24
C HIS A 161 2.01 -0.28 -5.56
N GLU A 162 2.92 -0.30 -6.54
CA GLU A 162 2.68 0.20 -7.90
C GLU A 162 1.49 -0.51 -8.56
N ILE A 163 1.34 -1.82 -8.35
CA ILE A 163 0.17 -2.58 -8.85
C ILE A 163 -1.16 -2.08 -8.24
N GLY A 164 -1.09 -1.58 -7.01
CA GLY A 164 -2.22 -1.03 -6.29
C GLY A 164 -2.70 0.30 -6.84
N TRP A 165 -1.76 1.22 -7.01
CA TRP A 165 -1.99 2.49 -7.68
C TRP A 165 -2.50 2.31 -9.10
N PHE A 166 -1.90 1.38 -9.85
CA PHE A 166 -2.38 1.02 -11.19
C PHE A 166 -3.83 0.53 -11.20
N SER A 167 -4.23 -0.26 -10.20
CA SER A 167 -5.60 -0.75 -10.08
C SER A 167 -6.58 0.38 -9.75
N ALA A 168 -6.21 1.32 -8.89
CA ALA A 168 -7.02 2.51 -8.61
C ALA A 168 -7.24 3.37 -9.87
N ASP A 169 -6.20 3.54 -10.69
CA ASP A 169 -6.29 4.24 -11.98
C ASP A 169 -7.24 3.54 -12.96
N ILE A 170 -7.21 2.20 -13.00
CA ILE A 170 -8.16 1.43 -13.82
C ILE A 170 -9.59 1.68 -13.38
N MET A 171 -9.86 1.74 -12.07
CA MET A 171 -11.23 1.96 -11.56
C MET A 171 -11.81 3.31 -11.99
N ILE A 172 -11.01 4.39 -11.98
CA ILE A 172 -11.44 5.69 -12.52
C ILE A 172 -11.71 5.59 -14.02
N LYS A 173 -10.80 4.98 -14.78
CA LYS A 173 -10.94 4.82 -16.24
C LYS A 173 -12.18 4.00 -16.61
N LEU A 174 -12.50 2.95 -15.84
CA LEU A 174 -13.72 2.17 -15.98
C LEU A 174 -14.97 3.00 -15.65
N GLY A 175 -14.92 3.84 -14.60
CA GLY A 175 -15.99 4.79 -14.29
C GLY A 175 -16.26 5.76 -15.45
N LEU A 176 -15.20 6.35 -16.00
CA LEU A 176 -15.28 7.21 -17.19
C LEU A 176 -15.83 6.46 -18.41
N LEU A 177 -15.40 5.22 -18.63
CA LEU A 177 -15.92 4.37 -19.71
C LEU A 177 -17.43 4.10 -19.56
N GLY A 178 -17.91 3.99 -18.32
CA GLY A 178 -19.33 3.94 -18.00
C GLY A 178 -20.12 5.15 -18.47
N THR A 179 -19.55 6.36 -18.38
CA THR A 179 -20.21 7.58 -18.92
C THR A 179 -20.40 7.49 -20.43
N ILE A 180 -19.39 7.03 -21.15
CA ILE A 180 -19.40 6.90 -22.60
C ILE A 180 -20.49 5.90 -23.00
N ILE A 181 -20.56 4.76 -22.33
CA ILE A 181 -21.60 3.75 -22.60
C ILE A 181 -23.00 4.25 -22.25
N GLY A 182 -23.16 4.94 -21.11
CA GLY A 182 -24.45 5.53 -20.73
C GLY A 182 -24.94 6.55 -21.76
N PHE A 183 -24.04 7.39 -22.30
CA PHE A 183 -24.37 8.30 -23.40
C PHE A 183 -24.70 7.56 -24.70
N ILE A 184 -24.00 6.47 -25.02
CA ILE A 184 -24.34 5.62 -26.18
C ILE A 184 -25.76 5.05 -26.04
N PHE A 185 -26.14 4.54 -24.86
CA PHE A 185 -27.50 4.07 -24.62
C PHE A 185 -28.55 5.17 -24.72
N MET A 186 -28.23 6.36 -24.24
CA MET A 186 -29.12 7.52 -24.36
C MET A 186 -29.33 7.92 -25.83
N LEU A 187 -28.26 8.08 -26.61
CA LEU A 187 -28.34 8.49 -28.03
C LEU A 187 -28.93 7.40 -28.92
N GLY A 188 -28.62 6.13 -28.66
CA GLY A 188 -29.19 4.99 -29.40
C GLY A 188 -30.72 4.92 -29.33
N SER A 189 -31.31 5.40 -28.23
CA SER A 189 -32.77 5.45 -28.07
C SER A 189 -33.46 6.48 -28.98
N VAL A 190 -32.73 7.52 -29.39
CA VAL A 190 -33.23 8.60 -30.27
C VAL A 190 -33.02 8.25 -31.74
N ALA A 191 -31.96 7.51 -32.08
CA ALA A 191 -31.60 7.18 -33.46
C ALA A 191 -32.50 6.12 -34.12
N ASN A 192 -33.26 5.34 -33.35
CA ASN A 192 -33.91 4.13 -33.82
C ASN A 192 -35.43 4.27 -34.07
N ILE A 193 -35.96 5.49 -34.21
CA ILE A 193 -37.41 5.72 -34.26
C ILE A 193 -37.81 6.53 -35.50
N THR A 194 -38.76 5.98 -36.25
CA THR A 194 -39.39 6.60 -37.44
C THR A 194 -40.81 7.13 -37.17
N ASP A 195 -41.46 6.73 -36.06
CA ASP A 195 -42.85 7.09 -35.73
C ASP A 195 -43.02 7.64 -34.30
N PHE A 196 -43.66 8.82 -34.20
CA PHE A 196 -43.86 9.56 -32.95
C PHE A 196 -45.22 9.28 -32.29
N ASP A 197 -45.44 8.03 -31.85
CA ASP A 197 -46.59 7.68 -31.01
C ASP A 197 -46.31 7.89 -29.51
N VAL A 198 -47.35 8.04 -28.69
CA VAL A 198 -47.28 8.21 -27.23
C VAL A 198 -46.51 7.04 -26.58
N THR A 199 -46.68 5.81 -27.10
CA THR A 199 -45.97 4.63 -26.60
C THR A 199 -44.48 4.67 -26.93
N SER A 200 -44.09 5.22 -28.09
CA SER A 200 -42.70 5.47 -28.47
C SER A 200 -42.06 6.53 -27.58
N MET A 201 -42.79 7.60 -27.25
CA MET A 201 -42.31 8.67 -26.36
C MET A 201 -41.99 8.17 -24.94
N GLN A 202 -42.86 7.34 -24.37
CA GLN A 202 -42.60 6.75 -23.04
C GLN A 202 -41.36 5.84 -23.05
N LYS A 203 -41.14 5.08 -24.14
CA LYS A 203 -39.94 4.26 -24.30
C LYS A 203 -38.67 5.12 -24.43
N ILE A 204 -38.71 6.22 -25.18
CA ILE A 204 -37.58 7.17 -25.28
C ILE A 204 -37.20 7.68 -23.89
N LEU A 205 -38.18 8.24 -23.16
CA LEU A 205 -37.93 8.81 -21.84
C LEU A 205 -37.34 7.77 -20.88
N LYS A 206 -37.85 6.53 -20.92
CA LYS A 206 -37.30 5.42 -20.12
C LYS A 206 -35.87 5.07 -20.51
N HIS A 207 -35.58 4.94 -21.80
CA HIS A 207 -34.23 4.60 -22.27
C HIS A 207 -33.21 5.72 -22.03
N MET A 208 -33.61 6.99 -22.17
CA MET A 208 -32.79 8.14 -21.82
C MET A 208 -32.47 8.17 -20.32
N SER A 209 -33.48 7.92 -19.47
CA SER A 209 -33.30 7.83 -18.02
C SER A 209 -32.35 6.69 -17.63
N ILE A 210 -32.46 5.53 -18.29
CA ILE A 210 -31.54 4.40 -18.08
C ILE A 210 -30.11 4.76 -18.49
N GLY A 211 -29.91 5.36 -19.67
CA GLY A 211 -28.58 5.75 -20.15
C GLY A 211 -27.92 6.76 -19.21
N MET A 212 -28.68 7.75 -18.74
CA MET A 212 -28.22 8.72 -17.75
C MET A 212 -27.87 8.05 -16.42
N GLY A 213 -28.74 7.15 -15.92
CA GLY A 213 -28.49 6.40 -14.69
C GLY A 213 -27.21 5.57 -14.79
N THR A 214 -27.04 4.80 -15.86
CA THR A 214 -25.83 4.01 -16.11
C THR A 214 -24.58 4.90 -16.11
N ALA A 215 -24.60 6.07 -16.75
CA ALA A 215 -23.47 6.99 -16.75
C ALA A 215 -23.12 7.50 -15.34
N LEU A 216 -24.11 8.01 -14.60
CA LEU A 216 -23.89 8.63 -13.30
C LEU A 216 -23.44 7.61 -12.24
N TYR A 217 -24.15 6.49 -12.13
CA TYR A 217 -23.88 5.48 -11.11
C TYR A 217 -22.54 4.77 -11.36
N THR A 218 -22.20 4.45 -12.61
CA THR A 218 -20.91 3.82 -12.92
C THR A 218 -19.74 4.78 -12.63
N THR A 219 -19.90 6.08 -12.90
CA THR A 219 -18.90 7.09 -12.56
C THR A 219 -18.70 7.20 -11.06
N LEU A 220 -19.80 7.26 -10.30
CA LEU A 220 -19.77 7.28 -8.85
C LEU A 220 -19.05 6.05 -8.29
N ALA A 221 -19.37 4.86 -8.79
CA ALA A 221 -18.72 3.62 -8.38
C ALA A 221 -17.21 3.64 -8.66
N GLY A 222 -16.80 4.10 -9.84
CA GLY A 222 -15.39 4.21 -10.23
C GLY A 222 -14.61 5.17 -9.34
N LEU A 223 -15.15 6.37 -9.10
CA LEU A 223 -14.52 7.40 -8.27
C LEU A 223 -14.42 7.00 -6.80
N VAL A 224 -15.51 6.47 -6.23
CA VAL A 224 -15.53 6.01 -4.84
C VAL A 224 -14.55 4.85 -4.66
N GLY A 225 -14.62 3.85 -5.55
CA GLY A 225 -13.73 2.69 -5.49
C GLY A 225 -12.26 3.04 -5.62
N SER A 226 -11.90 3.92 -6.57
CA SER A 226 -10.51 4.36 -6.76
C SER A 226 -10.00 5.19 -5.58
N MET A 227 -10.83 6.10 -5.04
CA MET A 227 -10.44 6.96 -3.92
C MET A 227 -10.14 6.13 -2.68
N LEU A 228 -10.96 5.12 -2.41
CA LEU A 228 -10.76 4.20 -1.30
C LEU A 228 -9.52 3.35 -1.48
N ALA A 229 -9.31 2.78 -2.67
CA ALA A 229 -8.11 2.03 -2.98
C ALA A 229 -6.85 2.90 -2.82
N ALA A 230 -6.84 4.09 -3.41
CA ALA A 230 -5.73 5.04 -3.32
C ALA A 230 -5.42 5.42 -1.86
N SER A 231 -6.44 5.66 -1.03
CA SER A 231 -6.25 5.96 0.40
C SER A 231 -5.60 4.79 1.16
N GLN A 232 -6.00 3.55 0.89
CA GLN A 232 -5.39 2.36 1.50
C GLN A 232 -3.91 2.21 1.10
N TYR A 233 -3.58 2.40 -0.18
CA TYR A 233 -2.19 2.31 -0.65
C TYR A 233 -1.33 3.47 -0.17
N HIS A 234 -1.86 4.69 -0.10
CA HIS A 234 -1.12 5.84 0.45
C HIS A 234 -0.66 5.59 1.89
N MET A 235 -1.54 5.04 2.73
CA MET A 235 -1.19 4.69 4.11
C MET A 235 -0.12 3.58 4.17
N LEU A 236 -0.17 2.63 3.23
CA LEU A 236 0.83 1.56 3.13
C LEU A 236 2.20 2.09 2.69
N ASP A 237 2.24 2.99 1.70
CA ASP A 237 3.45 3.67 1.22
C ASP A 237 4.12 4.45 2.34
N THR A 238 3.35 5.29 3.05
CA THR A 238 3.83 6.06 4.21
C THR A 238 4.50 5.17 5.25
N SER A 239 3.97 3.96 5.44
CA SER A 239 4.48 3.02 6.44
C SER A 239 5.77 2.33 6.01
N VAL A 240 5.92 2.05 4.71
CA VAL A 240 7.17 1.54 4.15
C VAL A 240 8.26 2.59 4.23
N ASP A 241 7.95 3.86 3.91
CA ASP A 241 8.91 4.96 4.02
C ASP A 241 9.43 5.10 5.46
N LYS A 242 8.54 5.06 6.45
CA LYS A 242 8.93 5.07 7.88
C LYS A 242 9.83 3.89 8.26
N LEU A 243 9.51 2.67 7.81
CA LEU A 243 10.32 1.48 8.09
C LEU A 243 11.72 1.60 7.47
N MET A 244 11.79 2.11 6.25
CA MET A 244 13.04 2.33 5.54
C MET A 244 13.93 3.38 6.19
N GLU A 245 13.34 4.48 6.63
CA GLU A 245 14.05 5.53 7.36
C GLU A 245 14.67 4.98 8.65
N ALA A 246 13.88 4.24 9.45
CA ALA A 246 14.36 3.58 10.66
C ALA A 246 15.51 2.58 10.36
N THR A 247 15.37 1.79 9.29
CA THR A 247 16.40 0.83 8.86
C THR A 247 17.70 1.54 8.44
N ARG A 248 17.61 2.63 7.68
CA ARG A 248 18.75 3.45 7.25
C ARG A 248 19.48 4.06 8.45
N HIS A 249 18.72 4.62 9.39
CA HIS A 249 19.28 5.19 10.61
C HIS A 249 20.02 4.13 11.44
N LEU A 250 19.43 2.94 11.63
CA LEU A 250 20.10 1.83 12.32
C LEU A 250 21.41 1.41 11.65
N ALA A 251 21.38 1.24 10.32
CA ALA A 251 22.56 0.84 9.55
C ALA A 251 23.69 1.87 9.67
N GLN A 252 23.38 3.16 9.53
CA GLN A 252 24.38 4.24 9.55
C GLN A 252 24.95 4.51 10.95
N VAL A 253 24.11 4.45 12.00
CA VAL A 253 24.53 4.83 13.35
C VAL A 253 25.16 3.69 14.13
N TYR A 254 24.69 2.45 13.96
CA TYR A 254 25.12 1.34 14.81
C TYR A 254 26.02 0.33 14.11
N ILE A 255 25.85 0.14 12.79
CA ILE A 255 26.52 -0.94 12.05
C ILE A 255 27.79 -0.43 11.38
N LEU A 256 27.70 0.67 10.63
CA LEU A 256 28.82 1.27 9.92
C LEU A 256 30.02 1.62 10.82
N PRO A 257 29.85 2.22 12.02
CA PRO A 257 30.97 2.53 12.91
C PRO A 257 31.62 1.31 13.58
N LYS A 258 31.01 0.12 13.48
CA LYS A 258 31.54 -1.13 14.05
C LYS A 258 32.26 -2.00 13.01
N ILE A 259 32.08 -1.72 11.73
CA ILE A 259 32.73 -2.43 10.61
C ILE A 259 34.01 -1.69 10.17
N ASN A 260 34.10 -0.39 10.43
CA ASN A 260 35.27 0.45 10.19
C ASN A 260 36.21 0.46 11.40
#